data_AF-A0A1D6I5Y2-F1
#
_entry.id   AF-A0A1D6I5Y2-F1
#
_cell.length_a   1.000
_cell.length_b   1.000
_cell.length_c   1.000
_cell.angle_alpha   90.00
_cell.angle_beta   90.00
_cell.angle_gamma   90.00
#
_symmetry.space_group_name_H-M   'P 1'
#
loop_
_entity.id
_entity.type
_entity.pdbx_description
1 polymer ?
#
loop_
_entity_poly.entity_id
_entity_poly.type
_entity_poly.pdbx_seq_one_letter_code
_entity_poly.pdbx_strand_id
1 'polypeptide(L)'
;MQFVQTNMGEQVNRVLVDALGGFLKVEDVVNGAFELIEDESKAGACLWISKRKGMVYWPTSAKENKYLVYSPKTKKELVKNRFPSIQPPEYFHKMVVHTLSHNFRNATRLERVRLRLPIEPHNTLVKIIYAGVNASDVNFSSGRYFSVNSKEAASHLPFDAGFEAVGIVASVGDSVKHIKVGTSVALMTFGSYAEFVLVLLSMTCHYTTSMVPSIATNLELQIFWEALHISWIG
;
A
#
# COMPACT_ATOMS: atom_id res chain seq x y z
N MET A 1 14.86 14.62 -2.93
CA MET A 1 14.05 14.80 -1.71
C MET A 1 13.40 16.18 -1.81
N GLN A 2 12.11 16.29 -1.51
CA GLN A 2 11.40 17.57 -1.36
C GLN A 2 10.61 17.51 -0.07
N PHE A 3 10.33 18.66 0.53
CA PHE A 3 9.67 18.75 1.84
C PHE A 3 8.32 19.43 1.67
N VAL A 4 7.27 18.88 2.31
CA VAL A 4 5.95 19.52 2.38
C VAL A 4 5.93 20.44 3.60
N GLN A 5 5.27 21.60 3.49
CA GLN A 5 5.14 22.53 4.61
C GLN A 5 4.18 21.96 5.67
N THR A 6 4.74 21.28 6.65
CA THR A 6 4.04 20.76 7.84
C THR A 6 4.83 21.12 9.09
N ASN A 7 4.23 21.00 10.28
CA ASN A 7 4.93 21.24 11.55
C ASN A 7 6.22 20.41 11.70
N MET A 8 6.27 19.21 11.10
CA MET A 8 7.49 18.40 11.03
C MET A 8 8.45 18.89 9.93
N GLY A 9 7.93 19.27 8.77
CA GLY A 9 8.73 19.83 7.67
C GLY A 9 9.47 21.11 8.06
N GLU A 10 8.89 21.94 8.93
CA GLU A 10 9.50 23.18 9.42
C GLU A 10 10.73 22.95 10.32
N GLN A 11 10.92 21.73 10.84
CA GLN A 11 12.11 21.35 11.61
C GLN A 11 13.31 21.03 10.71
N VAL A 12 13.11 20.91 9.40
CA VAL A 12 14.18 20.67 8.43
C VAL A 12 14.98 21.96 8.19
N ASN A 13 16.31 21.82 8.06
CA ASN A 13 17.20 22.95 7.82
C ASN A 13 16.75 23.78 6.61
N ARG A 14 16.43 25.07 6.84
CA ARG A 14 15.91 25.97 5.81
C ARG A 14 16.86 26.18 4.64
N VAL A 15 18.17 26.17 4.85
CA VAL A 15 19.16 26.29 3.76
C VAL A 15 19.04 25.13 2.78
N LEU A 16 18.79 23.92 3.29
CA LEU A 16 18.56 22.74 2.47
C LEU A 16 17.23 22.85 1.71
N VAL A 17 16.17 23.30 2.39
CA VAL A 17 14.85 23.46 1.79
C VAL A 17 14.87 24.51 0.66
N ASP A 18 15.51 25.65 0.89
CA ASP A 18 15.64 26.73 -0.08
C ASP A 18 16.47 26.31 -1.30
N ALA A 19 17.58 25.58 -1.09
CA ALA A 19 18.38 25.00 -2.18
C ALA A 19 17.57 24.02 -3.06
N LEU A 20 16.55 23.38 -2.50
CA LEU A 20 15.64 22.48 -3.20
C LEU A 20 14.45 23.20 -3.85
N GLY A 21 14.32 24.51 -3.67
CA GLY A 21 13.26 25.34 -4.24
C GLY A 21 12.08 25.60 -3.30
N GLY A 22 12.28 25.47 -1.99
CA GLY A 22 11.27 25.73 -0.97
C GLY A 22 10.38 24.52 -0.67
N PHE A 23 9.40 24.72 0.21
CA PHE A 23 8.42 23.69 0.54
C PHE A 23 7.41 23.46 -0.61
N LEU A 24 7.04 22.20 -0.81
CA LEU A 24 5.80 21.84 -1.51
C LEU A 24 4.62 22.29 -0.67
N LYS A 25 3.62 22.86 -1.34
CA LYS A 25 2.38 23.26 -0.68
C LYS A 25 1.52 22.01 -0.45
N VAL A 26 0.77 22.00 0.64
CA VAL A 26 -0.16 20.90 0.93
C VAL A 26 -1.20 20.80 -0.20
N GLU A 27 -1.64 21.92 -0.76
CA GLU A 27 -2.57 21.94 -1.90
C GLU A 27 -1.99 21.25 -3.14
N ASP A 28 -0.67 21.35 -3.38
CA ASP A 28 -0.01 20.67 -4.51
C ASP A 28 -0.12 19.14 -4.34
N VAL A 29 -0.01 18.64 -3.10
CA VAL A 29 -0.11 17.21 -2.76
C VAL A 29 -1.57 16.74 -2.88
N VAL A 30 -2.51 17.52 -2.37
CA VAL A 30 -3.95 17.22 -2.45
C VAL A 30 -4.43 17.21 -3.90
N ASN A 31 -3.99 18.15 -4.73
CA ASN A 31 -4.36 18.15 -6.15
C ASN A 31 -3.75 16.96 -6.90
N GLY A 32 -2.52 16.58 -6.58
CA GLY A 32 -1.92 15.36 -7.13
C GLY A 32 -2.65 14.10 -6.68
N ALA A 33 -3.22 14.11 -5.47
CA ALA A 33 -4.09 13.04 -5.00
C ALA A 33 -5.37 12.93 -5.83
N PHE A 34 -6.04 14.05 -6.10
CA PHE A 34 -7.23 14.11 -6.95
C PHE A 34 -6.96 13.62 -8.38
N GLU A 35 -5.89 14.11 -9.00
CA GLU A 35 -5.44 13.67 -10.34
C GLU A 35 -5.28 12.14 -10.44
N LEU A 36 -4.80 11.53 -9.35
CA LEU A 36 -4.54 10.10 -9.26
C LEU A 36 -5.80 9.24 -9.04
N ILE A 37 -6.87 9.81 -8.47
CA ILE A 37 -8.10 9.07 -8.16
C ILE A 37 -9.22 9.29 -9.19
N GLU A 38 -9.15 10.34 -10.00
CA GLU A 38 -10.17 10.68 -10.98
C GLU A 38 -10.08 9.85 -12.28
N ASP A 39 -8.87 9.46 -12.71
CA ASP A 39 -8.65 8.68 -13.93
C ASP A 39 -8.25 7.22 -13.62
N GLU A 40 -9.22 6.31 -13.72
CA GLU A 40 -8.99 4.87 -13.54
C GLU A 40 -7.95 4.29 -14.52
N SER A 41 -7.72 4.90 -15.68
CA SER A 41 -6.69 4.45 -16.63
C SER A 41 -5.26 4.64 -16.09
N LYS A 42 -5.11 5.47 -15.06
CA LYS A 42 -3.85 5.76 -14.36
C LYS A 42 -3.66 4.92 -13.12
N ALA A 43 -4.52 3.94 -12.87
CA ALA A 43 -4.38 3.04 -11.74
C ALA A 43 -3.04 2.28 -11.72
N GLY A 44 -2.34 2.37 -10.60
CA GLY A 44 -0.99 1.88 -10.38
C GLY A 44 0.12 2.80 -10.90
N ALA A 45 -0.22 3.97 -11.46
CA ALA A 45 0.78 4.94 -11.90
C ALA A 45 1.32 5.75 -10.71
N CYS A 46 2.61 6.02 -10.70
CA CYS A 46 3.21 6.92 -9.71
C CYS A 46 3.14 8.35 -10.25
N LEU A 47 2.66 9.31 -9.46
CA LEU A 47 2.70 10.73 -9.80
C LEU A 47 3.83 11.42 -9.02
N TRP A 48 4.86 11.86 -9.73
CA TRP A 48 5.92 12.67 -9.15
C TRP A 48 5.47 14.14 -9.08
N ILE A 49 5.32 14.67 -7.87
CA ILE A 49 5.01 16.09 -7.63
C ILE A 49 6.28 16.85 -7.28
N SER A 50 6.55 17.94 -7.97
CA SER A 50 7.72 18.78 -7.70
C SER A 50 7.52 20.24 -8.05
N LYS A 51 8.19 21.15 -7.33
CA LYS A 51 8.19 22.58 -7.68
C LYS A 51 8.73 22.86 -9.09
N ARG A 52 9.80 22.16 -9.50
CA ARG A 52 10.47 22.43 -10.78
C ARG A 52 9.76 21.84 -12.00
N LYS A 53 9.10 20.68 -11.86
CA LYS A 53 8.48 19.96 -12.99
C LYS A 53 6.96 19.85 -12.90
N GLY A 54 6.35 20.36 -11.84
CA GLY A 54 4.94 20.14 -11.56
C GLY A 54 4.65 18.67 -11.25
N MET A 55 3.46 18.22 -11.65
CA MET A 55 2.97 16.85 -11.54
C MET A 55 3.34 16.06 -12.81
N VAL A 56 4.07 14.96 -12.64
CA VAL A 56 4.57 14.15 -13.75
C VAL A 56 4.40 12.67 -13.44
N TYR A 57 3.66 11.95 -14.28
CA TYR A 57 3.58 10.49 -14.16
C TYR A 57 4.95 9.83 -14.36
N TRP A 58 5.25 8.86 -13.50
CA TRP A 58 6.52 8.18 -13.41
C TRP A 58 6.34 6.65 -13.36
N PRO A 59 7.24 5.87 -13.99
CA PRO A 59 8.28 6.30 -14.91
C PRO A 59 7.68 6.93 -16.18
N THR A 60 8.38 7.90 -16.77
CA THR A 60 8.02 8.34 -18.13
C THR A 60 8.21 7.17 -19.09
N SER A 61 7.50 7.15 -20.23
CA SER A 61 7.58 6.03 -21.19
C SER A 61 9.03 5.69 -21.60
N ALA A 62 9.89 6.72 -21.73
CA ALA A 62 11.32 6.54 -22.00
C ALA A 62 12.10 5.83 -20.86
N LYS A 63 11.71 6.03 -19.60
CA LYS A 63 12.31 5.36 -18.45
C LYS A 63 11.69 3.99 -18.19
N GLU A 64 10.40 3.83 -18.44
CA GLU A 64 9.70 2.55 -18.30
C GLU A 64 10.38 1.48 -19.16
N ASN A 65 10.68 1.79 -20.43
CA ASN A 65 11.42 0.94 -21.35
C ASN A 65 12.79 0.45 -20.84
N LYS A 66 13.39 1.15 -19.87
CA LYS A 66 14.66 0.75 -19.25
C LYS A 66 14.49 -0.27 -18.12
N TYR A 67 13.33 -0.30 -17.47
CA TYR A 67 13.05 -1.12 -16.29
C TYR A 67 12.08 -2.28 -16.55
N LEU A 68 11.45 -2.34 -17.72
CA LEU A 68 10.58 -3.44 -18.12
C LEU A 68 11.38 -4.74 -18.23
N VAL A 69 11.11 -5.67 -17.29
CA VAL A 69 11.65 -7.04 -17.32
C VAL A 69 10.79 -7.95 -18.21
N TYR A 70 9.55 -7.55 -18.49
CA TYR A 70 8.60 -8.27 -19.36
C TYR A 70 7.80 -7.32 -20.25
N SER A 71 7.36 -7.81 -21.42
CA SER A 71 6.58 -7.02 -22.39
C SER A 71 5.14 -6.78 -21.88
N PRO A 72 4.59 -5.55 -21.93
CA PRO A 72 3.23 -5.29 -21.48
C PRO A 72 2.22 -5.92 -22.44
N LYS A 73 1.34 -6.79 -21.93
CA LYS A 73 0.16 -7.23 -22.68
C LYS A 73 -0.82 -6.05 -22.82
N THR A 74 -1.36 -5.91 -24.02
CA THR A 74 -2.11 -4.76 -24.53
C THR A 74 -3.50 -4.60 -23.90
N LYS A 75 -3.86 -3.35 -23.62
CA LYS A 75 -5.20 -2.77 -23.32
C LYS A 75 -6.03 -3.45 -22.22
N LYS A 76 -6.12 -2.79 -21.06
CA LYS A 76 -7.21 -2.99 -20.10
C LYS A 76 -8.50 -2.44 -20.71
N GLU A 77 -9.36 -3.34 -21.13
CA GLU A 77 -10.78 -3.04 -21.37
C GLU A 77 -11.38 -2.51 -20.06
N LEU A 78 -12.29 -1.52 -20.14
CA LEU A 78 -13.08 -1.04 -18.99
C LEU A 78 -14.03 -2.17 -18.56
N VAL A 79 -13.50 -3.14 -17.81
CA VAL A 79 -14.25 -4.25 -17.27
C VAL A 79 -15.15 -3.68 -16.17
N LYS A 80 -16.46 -3.73 -16.37
CA LYS A 80 -17.43 -3.57 -15.28
C LYS A 80 -17.04 -4.59 -14.20
N ASN A 81 -16.48 -4.10 -13.09
CA ASN A 81 -15.89 -4.88 -12.00
C ASN A 81 -16.93 -5.79 -11.33
N ARG A 82 -17.25 -6.92 -11.95
CA ARG A 82 -17.76 -8.11 -11.25
C ARG A 82 -16.61 -9.07 -11.16
N PHE A 83 -15.90 -9.00 -10.03
CA PHE A 83 -14.93 -10.03 -9.70
C PHE A 83 -15.67 -11.37 -9.64
N PRO A 84 -15.18 -12.41 -10.32
CA PRO A 84 -15.77 -13.73 -10.20
C PRO A 84 -15.73 -14.17 -8.73
N SER A 85 -16.64 -15.06 -8.34
CA SER A 85 -16.67 -15.59 -6.98
C SER A 85 -15.28 -16.10 -6.57
N ILE A 86 -14.69 -15.47 -5.55
CA ILE A 86 -13.35 -15.81 -5.09
C ILE A 86 -13.45 -17.12 -4.31
N GLN A 87 -12.86 -18.19 -4.86
CA GLN A 87 -12.69 -19.45 -4.16
C GLN A 87 -11.30 -19.45 -3.51
N PRO A 88 -11.19 -19.40 -2.18
CA PRO A 88 -9.88 -19.37 -1.53
C PRO A 88 -9.11 -20.67 -1.79
N PRO A 89 -7.85 -20.62 -2.25
CA PRO A 89 -7.06 -21.81 -2.53
C PRO A 89 -6.58 -22.46 -1.22
N GLU A 90 -6.22 -23.74 -1.26
CA GLU A 90 -5.59 -24.39 -0.09
C GLU A 90 -4.22 -23.77 0.26
N TYR A 91 -3.52 -23.23 -0.74
CA TYR A 91 -2.23 -22.58 -0.57
C TYR A 91 -2.17 -21.26 -1.31
N PHE A 92 -1.47 -20.29 -0.73
CA PHE A 92 -1.21 -19.00 -1.33
C PHE A 92 0.22 -18.54 -1.03
N HIS A 93 0.69 -17.52 -1.74
CA HIS A 93 2.02 -16.96 -1.56
C HIS A 93 2.00 -15.66 -0.77
N LYS A 94 3.06 -15.43 0.00
CA LYS A 94 3.36 -14.16 0.65
C LYS A 94 4.85 -13.86 0.64
N MET A 95 5.20 -12.59 0.73
CA MET A 95 6.59 -12.14 0.86
C MET A 95 6.96 -12.08 2.34
N VAL A 96 8.02 -12.81 2.69
CA VAL A 96 8.51 -12.95 4.06
C VAL A 96 9.89 -12.34 4.15
N VAL A 97 10.11 -11.46 5.13
CA VAL A 97 11.43 -11.04 5.56
C VAL A 97 12.05 -12.17 6.37
N HIS A 98 13.13 -12.75 5.87
CA HIS A 98 13.81 -13.88 6.49
C HIS A 98 15.20 -13.55 7.01
N THR A 99 15.74 -12.39 6.68
CA THR A 99 16.99 -11.87 7.21
C THR A 99 16.91 -10.35 7.28
N LEU A 100 17.54 -9.75 8.30
CA LEU A 100 17.61 -8.30 8.39
C LEU A 100 18.59 -7.78 7.35
N SER A 101 18.12 -6.95 6.42
CA SER A 101 18.98 -6.28 5.44
C SER A 101 18.30 -5.03 4.90
N HIS A 102 19.11 -4.04 4.54
CA HIS A 102 18.61 -2.87 3.81
C HIS A 102 18.38 -3.16 2.32
N ASN A 103 18.90 -4.28 1.81
CA ASN A 103 18.60 -4.74 0.46
C ASN A 103 17.33 -5.62 0.50
N PHE A 104 16.19 -5.04 0.13
CA PHE A 104 14.89 -5.72 0.21
C PHE A 104 14.85 -7.06 -0.54
N ARG A 105 15.51 -7.16 -1.71
CA ARG A 105 15.59 -8.40 -2.49
C ARG A 105 16.32 -9.51 -1.73
N ASN A 106 17.36 -9.17 -0.99
CA ASN A 106 18.12 -10.15 -0.21
C ASN A 106 17.46 -10.43 1.15
N ALA A 107 16.69 -9.47 1.68
CA ALA A 107 15.97 -9.60 2.93
C ALA A 107 14.74 -10.50 2.82
N THR A 108 14.15 -10.59 1.63
CA THR A 108 12.85 -11.20 1.40
C THR A 108 12.89 -12.41 0.48
N ARG A 109 11.91 -13.30 0.66
CA ARG A 109 11.62 -14.40 -0.26
C ARG A 109 10.12 -14.59 -0.38
N LEU A 110 9.70 -15.21 -1.48
CA LEU A 110 8.33 -15.70 -1.62
C LEU A 110 8.18 -17.01 -0.84
N GLU A 111 7.15 -17.09 -0.01
CA GLU A 111 6.82 -18.28 0.78
C GLU A 111 5.40 -18.74 0.46
N ARG A 112 5.24 -20.04 0.21
CA ARG A 112 3.94 -20.67 -0.02
C ARG A 112 3.39 -21.19 1.30
N VAL A 113 2.25 -20.68 1.72
CA VAL A 113 1.60 -21.00 2.99
C VAL A 113 0.23 -21.61 2.79
N ARG A 114 -0.20 -22.44 3.75
CA ARG A 114 -1.52 -23.08 3.73
C ARG A 114 -2.58 -22.13 4.28
N LEU A 115 -3.67 -21.95 3.56
CA LEU A 115 -4.88 -21.30 4.05
C LEU A 115 -5.71 -22.30 4.86
N ARG A 116 -6.01 -21.96 6.11
CA ARG A 116 -6.86 -22.78 6.98
C ARG A 116 -8.29 -22.23 6.97
N LEU A 117 -9.23 -23.08 6.59
CA LEU A 117 -10.66 -22.81 6.64
C LEU A 117 -11.34 -23.80 7.62
N PRO A 118 -12.42 -23.41 8.32
CA PRO A 118 -12.99 -22.05 8.35
C PRO A 118 -12.04 -21.05 9.01
N ILE A 119 -12.19 -19.77 8.67
CA ILE A 119 -11.41 -18.71 9.32
C ILE A 119 -11.99 -18.41 10.72
N GLU A 120 -11.18 -17.81 11.59
CA GLU A 120 -11.60 -17.45 12.95
C GLU A 120 -12.87 -16.57 12.95
N PRO A 121 -13.77 -16.71 13.95
CA PRO A 121 -15.10 -16.09 13.92
C PRO A 121 -15.10 -14.56 13.72
N HIS A 122 -14.08 -13.86 14.21
CA HIS A 122 -13.95 -12.40 14.13
C HIS A 122 -13.03 -11.92 13.02
N ASN A 123 -12.59 -12.82 12.13
CA ASN A 123 -11.67 -12.48 11.06
C ASN A 123 -12.38 -12.35 9.71
N THR A 124 -11.74 -11.58 8.84
CA THR A 124 -12.09 -11.45 7.43
C THR A 124 -10.88 -11.88 6.61
N LEU A 125 -11.10 -12.75 5.62
CA LEU A 125 -10.10 -13.10 4.63
C LEU A 125 -10.24 -12.16 3.44
N VAL A 126 -9.17 -11.47 3.08
CA VAL A 126 -9.15 -10.53 1.96
C VAL A 126 -8.22 -11.06 0.88
N LYS A 127 -8.73 -11.16 -0.35
CA LYS A 127 -7.92 -11.37 -1.56
C LYS A 127 -7.26 -10.04 -1.92
N ILE A 128 -5.94 -9.98 -1.87
CA ILE A 128 -5.23 -8.77 -2.28
C ILE A 128 -5.22 -8.67 -3.80
N ILE A 129 -5.60 -7.50 -4.31
CA ILE A 129 -5.57 -7.16 -5.74
C ILE A 129 -4.36 -6.26 -6.02
N TYR A 130 -4.09 -5.33 -5.10
CA TYR A 130 -2.97 -4.41 -5.18
C TYR A 130 -2.37 -4.18 -3.79
N ALA A 131 -1.06 -3.90 -3.74
CA ALA A 131 -0.36 -3.54 -2.52
C ALA A 131 0.45 -2.25 -2.74
N GLY A 132 0.53 -1.40 -1.71
CA GLY A 132 1.29 -0.16 -1.78
C GLY A 132 2.77 -0.40 -1.49
N VAL A 133 3.65 0.11 -2.35
CA VAL A 133 5.11 0.00 -2.20
C VAL A 133 5.64 1.26 -1.55
N ASN A 134 6.33 1.09 -0.42
CA ASN A 134 6.70 2.19 0.44
C ASN A 134 8.22 2.32 0.58
N ALA A 135 8.69 3.56 0.73
CA ALA A 135 10.10 3.79 1.10
C ALA A 135 10.46 3.18 2.48
N SER A 136 9.47 2.99 3.36
CA SER A 136 9.64 2.35 4.67
C SER A 136 9.93 0.84 4.57
N ASP A 137 9.66 0.17 3.46
CA ASP A 137 9.87 -1.28 3.30
C ASP A 137 11.34 -1.67 3.52
N VAL A 138 12.28 -0.85 3.05
CA VAL A 138 13.72 -1.08 3.25
C VAL A 138 14.18 -0.81 4.69
N ASN A 139 13.47 0.03 5.44
CA ASN A 139 13.73 0.28 6.86
C ASN A 139 13.13 -0.84 7.72
N PHE A 140 11.96 -1.35 7.34
CA PHE A 140 11.29 -2.45 8.02
C PHE A 140 12.03 -3.76 7.85
N SER A 141 12.41 -4.10 6.61
CA SER A 141 13.23 -5.28 6.31
C SER A 141 14.65 -5.22 6.90
N SER A 142 15.16 -4.04 7.27
CA SER A 142 16.42 -3.89 8.02
C SER A 142 16.24 -3.90 9.54
N GLY A 143 15.01 -4.10 10.03
CA GLY A 143 14.70 -4.24 11.45
C GLY A 143 14.62 -2.94 12.24
N ARG A 144 14.64 -1.78 11.56
CA ARG A 144 14.67 -0.45 12.22
C ARG A 144 13.38 -0.10 12.97
N TYR A 145 12.31 -0.84 12.74
CA TYR A 145 11.00 -0.67 13.38
C TYR A 145 10.88 -1.41 14.72
N PHE A 146 11.84 -2.29 15.06
CA PHE A 146 11.85 -3.07 16.32
C PHE A 146 12.75 -2.43 17.40
N SER A 147 13.05 -1.14 17.24
CA SER A 147 13.40 -0.09 18.21
C SER A 147 14.49 -0.25 19.28
N VAL A 148 15.14 -1.39 19.51
CA VAL A 148 16.07 -1.48 20.67
C VAL A 148 17.46 -2.00 20.33
N ASN A 149 17.60 -3.05 19.54
CA ASN A 149 18.89 -3.51 19.00
C ASN A 149 18.69 -4.58 17.91
N SER A 150 19.78 -4.95 17.22
CA SER A 150 19.77 -5.96 16.15
C SER A 150 19.36 -7.35 16.62
N LYS A 151 19.58 -7.70 17.89
CA LYS A 151 19.23 -9.02 18.45
C LYS A 151 17.73 -9.15 18.69
N GLU A 152 17.08 -8.09 19.15
CA GLU A 152 15.62 -8.01 19.28
C GLU A 152 14.95 -7.96 17.91
N ALA A 153 15.44 -7.14 16.98
CA ALA A 153 14.91 -7.15 15.61
C ALA A 153 15.02 -8.55 14.95
N ALA A 154 16.09 -9.29 15.24
CA ALA A 154 16.28 -10.64 14.71
C ALA A 154 15.37 -11.69 15.38
N SER A 155 14.90 -11.47 16.62
CA SER A 155 13.97 -12.40 17.28
C SER A 155 12.57 -12.39 16.66
N HIS A 156 12.24 -11.33 15.90
CA HIS A 156 11.00 -11.24 15.13
C HIS A 156 11.06 -11.98 13.79
N LEU A 157 12.23 -12.44 13.33
CA LEU A 157 12.33 -13.19 12.08
C LEU A 157 11.78 -14.62 12.23
N PRO A 158 11.10 -15.17 11.21
CA PRO A 158 10.63 -14.47 10.00
C PRO A 158 9.37 -13.64 10.27
N PHE A 159 9.22 -12.52 9.56
CA PHE A 159 7.99 -11.70 9.60
C PHE A 159 7.51 -11.31 8.19
N ASP A 160 6.22 -11.01 8.06
CA ASP A 160 5.57 -10.74 6.76
C ASP A 160 5.79 -9.28 6.32
N ALA A 161 6.03 -9.07 5.02
CA ALA A 161 6.31 -7.75 4.45
C ALA A 161 5.05 -7.03 3.92
N GLY A 162 5.14 -5.71 3.76
CA GLY A 162 4.07 -4.85 3.25
C GLY A 162 3.24 -4.21 4.36
N PHE A 163 2.76 -2.98 4.13
CA PHE A 163 2.01 -2.17 5.11
C PHE A 163 0.58 -1.88 4.72
N GLU A 164 0.28 -1.92 3.43
CA GLU A 164 -1.02 -1.50 2.92
C GLU A 164 -1.40 -2.28 1.68
N ALA A 165 -2.71 -2.44 1.46
CA ALA A 165 -3.23 -3.11 0.29
C ALA A 165 -4.69 -2.77 0.03
N VAL A 166 -5.10 -3.04 -1.20
CA VAL A 166 -6.48 -2.99 -1.64
C VAL A 166 -6.89 -4.39 -2.08
N GLY A 167 -8.03 -4.83 -1.59
CA GLY A 167 -8.48 -6.18 -1.82
C GLY A 167 -9.99 -6.33 -1.80
N ILE A 168 -10.42 -7.57 -1.90
CA ILE A 168 -11.82 -7.97 -1.89
C ILE A 168 -12.01 -9.02 -0.82
N VAL A 169 -13.06 -8.87 -0.02
CA VAL A 169 -13.42 -9.84 1.00
C VAL A 169 -13.76 -11.17 0.33
N ALA A 170 -12.95 -12.19 0.59
CA ALA A 170 -13.08 -13.54 0.06
C ALA A 170 -13.87 -14.46 1.01
N SER A 171 -13.77 -14.23 2.32
CA SER A 171 -14.51 -14.98 3.34
C SER A 171 -14.65 -14.14 4.62
N VAL A 172 -15.69 -14.39 5.40
CA VAL A 172 -15.96 -13.74 6.69
C VAL A 172 -16.19 -14.80 7.75
N GLY A 173 -15.66 -14.59 8.96
CA GLY A 173 -15.93 -15.44 10.11
C GLY A 173 -17.36 -15.29 10.61
N ASP A 174 -17.85 -16.28 11.33
CA ASP A 174 -19.26 -16.38 11.74
C ASP A 174 -19.77 -15.19 12.57
N SER A 175 -18.87 -14.49 13.29
CA SER A 175 -19.20 -13.32 14.12
C SER A 175 -19.13 -12.00 13.35
N VAL A 176 -18.69 -11.99 12.09
CA VAL A 176 -18.62 -10.78 11.26
C VAL A 176 -19.97 -10.57 10.55
N LYS A 177 -20.72 -9.54 10.99
CA LYS A 177 -22.10 -9.29 10.48
C LYS A 177 -22.24 -8.11 9.53
N HIS A 178 -21.31 -7.15 9.57
CA HIS A 178 -21.43 -5.88 8.84
C HIS A 178 -20.66 -5.85 7.52
N ILE A 179 -19.92 -6.92 7.20
CA ILE A 179 -19.11 -7.03 5.98
C ILE A 179 -19.57 -8.27 5.22
N LYS A 180 -19.61 -8.15 3.90
CA LYS A 180 -20.04 -9.23 3.02
C LYS A 180 -18.89 -9.68 2.14
N VAL A 181 -18.90 -10.95 1.77
CA VAL A 181 -18.05 -11.46 0.69
C VAL A 181 -18.31 -10.64 -0.57
N GLY A 182 -17.23 -10.29 -1.28
CA GLY A 182 -17.26 -9.42 -2.45
C GLY A 182 -17.10 -7.92 -2.16
N THR A 183 -17.11 -7.49 -0.88
CA THR A 183 -16.86 -6.09 -0.52
C THR A 183 -15.41 -5.70 -0.83
N SER A 184 -15.21 -4.56 -1.50
CA SER A 184 -13.89 -3.93 -1.68
C SER A 184 -13.41 -3.31 -0.36
N VAL A 185 -12.12 -3.46 -0.06
CA VAL A 185 -11.52 -2.96 1.18
C VAL A 185 -10.14 -2.38 0.93
N ALA A 186 -9.82 -1.32 1.68
CA ALA A 186 -8.47 -0.82 1.84
C ALA A 186 -7.96 -1.19 3.24
N LEU A 187 -6.73 -1.70 3.29
CA LEU A 187 -6.08 -2.24 4.48
C LEU A 187 -4.81 -1.45 4.78
N MET A 188 -4.60 -1.14 6.05
CA MET A 188 -3.31 -0.72 6.59
C MET A 188 -2.88 -1.74 7.66
N THR A 189 -2.12 -2.74 7.24
CA THR A 189 -1.67 -3.85 8.08
C THR A 189 -0.32 -4.36 7.62
N PHE A 190 0.52 -4.80 8.56
CA PHE A 190 1.70 -5.58 8.23
C PHE A 190 1.32 -6.87 7.49
N GLY A 191 2.19 -7.32 6.59
CA GLY A 191 2.01 -8.57 5.85
C GLY A 191 1.13 -8.45 4.61
N SER A 192 0.91 -7.23 4.11
CA SER A 192 0.05 -6.99 2.94
C SER A 192 0.63 -7.45 1.61
N TYR A 193 1.94 -7.76 1.53
CA TYR A 193 2.56 -8.41 0.38
C TYR A 193 2.26 -9.91 0.34
N ALA A 194 0.98 -10.22 0.25
CA ALA A 194 0.45 -11.57 0.20
C ALA A 194 -0.69 -11.65 -0.82
N GLU A 195 -0.93 -12.84 -1.35
CA GLU A 195 -2.10 -13.06 -2.19
C GLU A 195 -3.41 -12.99 -1.39
N PHE A 196 -3.37 -13.32 -0.11
CA PHE A 196 -4.47 -13.24 0.84
C PHE A 196 -3.98 -12.78 2.21
N VAL A 197 -4.82 -12.01 2.91
CA VAL A 197 -4.54 -11.52 4.27
C VAL A 197 -5.73 -11.81 5.18
N LEU A 198 -5.46 -12.29 6.40
CA LEU A 198 -6.45 -12.39 7.47
C LEU A 198 -6.41 -11.11 8.30
N VAL A 199 -7.55 -10.45 8.44
CA VAL A 199 -7.69 -9.21 9.19
C VAL A 199 -8.71 -9.41 10.30
N LEU A 200 -8.34 -9.05 11.53
CA LEU A 200 -9.27 -9.04 12.66
C LEU A 200 -10.21 -7.84 12.51
N LEU A 201 -11.49 -8.03 12.79
CA LEU A 201 -12.54 -7.00 12.67
C LEU A 201 -12.24 -5.69 13.40
N SER A 202 -11.47 -5.74 14.49
CA SER A 202 -11.11 -4.57 15.29
C SER A 202 -9.92 -3.77 14.73
N MET A 203 -9.20 -4.30 13.73
CA MET A 203 -8.14 -3.56 13.06
C MET A 203 -8.78 -2.60 12.05
N THR A 204 -8.29 -1.35 12.00
CA THR A 204 -8.79 -0.28 11.12
C THR A 204 -8.77 -0.73 9.66
N CYS A 205 -9.91 -1.21 9.18
CA CYS A 205 -10.17 -1.54 7.79
C CYS A 205 -11.30 -0.63 7.33
N HIS A 206 -11.03 0.19 6.32
CA HIS A 206 -12.08 1.01 5.72
C HIS A 206 -12.79 0.18 4.67
N TYR A 207 -14.00 -0.26 5.02
CA TYR A 207 -14.93 -0.91 4.11
C TYR A 207 -15.63 0.17 3.32
N THR A 208 -15.43 0.20 2.01
CA THR A 208 -16.10 1.16 1.15
C THR A 208 -16.80 0.41 0.04
N THR A 209 -18.11 0.60 -0.02
CA THR A 209 -18.98 0.05 -1.06
C THR A 209 -18.84 0.80 -2.39
N SER A 210 -18.07 1.89 -2.43
CA SER A 210 -17.92 2.77 -3.59
C SER A 210 -16.48 2.96 -4.10
N MET A 211 -15.46 2.45 -3.40
CA MET A 211 -14.08 2.52 -3.90
C MET A 211 -13.89 1.52 -5.03
N VAL A 212 -13.46 2.04 -6.16
CA VAL A 212 -12.94 1.23 -7.26
C VAL A 212 -11.55 0.73 -6.83
N PRO A 213 -11.26 -0.58 -6.86
CA PRO A 213 -10.01 -1.13 -6.35
C PRO A 213 -8.73 -0.54 -6.97
N SER A 214 -8.87 0.03 -8.17
CA SER A 214 -7.83 0.68 -8.95
C SER A 214 -7.45 2.08 -8.45
N ILE A 215 -8.37 2.76 -7.74
CA ILE A 215 -8.21 4.13 -7.25
C ILE A 215 -7.41 4.17 -5.95
N ALA A 216 -7.59 3.17 -5.09
CA ALA A 216 -6.98 3.13 -3.76
C ALA A 216 -5.47 2.77 -3.77
N THR A 217 -4.87 2.48 -4.93
CA THR A 217 -3.42 2.23 -5.07
C THR A 217 -2.61 3.46 -5.38
N ASN A 218 -3.26 4.49 -5.92
CA ASN A 218 -2.60 5.66 -6.48
C ASN A 218 -2.27 6.70 -5.42
N LEU A 219 -3.04 6.72 -4.33
CA LEU A 219 -2.63 7.35 -3.11
C LEU A 219 -1.84 6.33 -2.29
N GLU A 220 -0.58 6.66 -1.98
CA GLU A 220 0.00 6.19 -0.71
C GLU A 220 -1.11 6.41 0.34
N LEU A 221 -1.67 5.35 0.93
CA LEU A 221 -2.82 5.49 1.84
C LEU A 221 -2.43 6.32 3.09
N GLN A 222 -1.14 6.60 3.24
CA GLN A 222 -0.56 7.64 4.10
C GLN A 222 -1.21 9.03 3.88
N ILE A 223 -1.38 9.48 2.63
CA ILE A 223 -1.94 10.82 2.31
C ILE A 223 -3.46 10.84 2.49
N PHE A 224 -4.16 9.73 2.18
CA PHE A 224 -5.61 9.66 2.35
C PHE A 224 -6.02 9.83 3.81
N TRP A 225 -5.17 9.40 4.76
CA TRP A 225 -5.50 9.42 6.17
C TRP A 225 -5.13 10.71 6.90
N GLU A 226 -4.05 11.40 6.51
CA GLU A 226 -3.78 12.75 7.04
C GLU A 226 -4.89 13.75 6.67
N ALA A 227 -5.52 13.61 5.48
CA ALA A 227 -6.65 14.45 5.07
C ALA A 227 -7.97 14.15 5.81
N LEU A 228 -8.22 12.88 6.18
CA LEU A 228 -9.43 12.48 6.91
C LEU A 228 -9.33 12.73 8.43
N HIS A 229 -8.13 12.74 9.01
CA HIS A 229 -7.94 13.13 10.40
C HIS A 229 -8.22 14.63 10.65
N ILE A 230 -7.96 15.48 9.65
CA ILE A 230 -8.26 16.93 9.71
C ILE A 230 -9.78 17.20 9.64
N SER A 231 -10.58 16.30 9.08
CA SER A 231 -12.04 16.48 8.95
C SER A 231 -12.87 15.91 10.11
N TRP A 232 -12.25 15.26 11.10
CA TRP A 232 -12.91 14.73 12.30
C TRP A 232 -12.40 15.34 13.62
N ILE A 233 -11.48 16.29 13.55
CA ILE A 233 -11.15 17.22 14.64
C ILE A 233 -11.57 18.62 14.18
N GLY A 234 -12.89 18.80 14.12
CA GLY A 234 -13.57 20.09 14.06
C GLY A 234 -14.56 20.17 15.21
#